data_AF-A0A4V3XA26-F1
#
_entry.id   AF-A0A4V3XA26-F1
#
_cell.length_a   1.000
_cell.length_b   1.000
_cell.length_c   1.000
_cell.angle_alpha   90.00
_cell.angle_beta   90.00
_cell.angle_gamma   90.00
#
_symmetry.space_group_name_H-M   'P 1'
#
loop_
_entity.id
_entity.type
_entity.pdbx_description
1 polymer ?
#
loop_
_entity_poly.entity_id
_entity_poly.type
_entity_poly.pdbx_seq_one_letter_code
_entity_poly.pdbx_strand_id
1 'polypeptide(L)'
;MQFSPDGKSLATSSWDRTVRILGVETAPFASKQILPHPRGVVKKVVWSPNGEILLTIVARDINVWTKAGLRKGIIKRSHTVKSISWMPDNNEFLSIEDSKIVKLDLNGNLLDTYPLERINIQDAAVTTDGRRIIAVGDLTESPNGLKPKKGQTEKQIIVFNLERNQIEQCVLLVYHQYFEGLTDQEADV
;
A
#
# COMPACT_ATOMS: atom_id res chain seq x y z
N MET A 1 2.94 8.84 -6.62
CA MET A 1 2.84 9.00 -8.09
C MET A 1 2.87 7.63 -8.73
N GLN A 2 2.30 7.48 -9.93
CA GLN A 2 2.34 6.21 -10.67
C GLN A 2 2.14 6.44 -12.17
N PHE A 3 2.90 5.73 -13.00
CA PHE A 3 2.64 5.64 -14.44
C PHE A 3 1.35 4.87 -14.72
N SER A 4 0.65 5.23 -15.80
CA SER A 4 -0.39 4.39 -16.38
C SER A 4 0.23 3.11 -16.94
N PRO A 5 -0.53 1.99 -17.03
CA PRO A 5 -0.01 0.72 -17.53
C PRO A 5 0.52 0.79 -18.96
N ASP A 6 -0.04 1.67 -19.79
CA ASP A 6 0.42 1.93 -21.16
C ASP A 6 1.70 2.80 -21.23
N GLY A 7 2.18 3.32 -20.09
CA GLY A 7 3.36 4.18 -20.00
C GLY A 7 3.17 5.59 -20.56
N LYS A 8 1.96 5.95 -21.03
CA LYS A 8 1.71 7.22 -21.75
C LYS A 8 1.35 8.38 -20.84
N SER A 9 0.95 8.08 -19.60
CA SER A 9 0.52 9.07 -18.62
C SER A 9 1.17 8.83 -17.26
N LEU A 10 1.40 9.91 -16.51
CA LEU A 10 1.89 9.86 -15.13
C LEU A 10 0.89 10.57 -14.22
N ALA A 11 0.36 9.86 -13.21
CA ALA A 11 -0.48 10.44 -12.18
C ALA A 11 0.37 10.89 -10.99
N THR A 12 0.24 12.16 -10.60
CA THR A 12 0.96 12.75 -9.46
C THR A 12 -0.02 13.37 -8.48
N SER A 13 0.04 12.96 -7.21
CA SER A 13 -0.69 13.61 -6.12
C SER A 13 0.12 14.76 -5.52
N SER A 14 -0.56 15.81 -5.08
CA SER A 14 0.04 16.99 -4.45
C SER A 14 -0.68 17.35 -3.15
N TRP A 15 0.04 18.04 -2.26
CA TRP A 15 -0.52 18.59 -1.01
C TRP A 15 -1.49 19.75 -1.27
N ASP A 16 -1.51 20.30 -2.49
CA ASP A 16 -2.53 21.26 -2.93
C ASP A 16 -3.94 20.66 -3.09
N ARG A 17 -4.09 19.36 -2.77
CA ARG A 17 -5.31 18.57 -2.87
C ARG A 17 -5.75 18.31 -4.31
N THR A 18 -4.79 18.21 -5.23
CA THR A 18 -5.05 17.80 -6.60
C THR A 18 -4.25 16.55 -6.98
N VAL A 19 -4.79 15.78 -7.92
CA VAL A 19 -4.01 14.85 -8.73
C VAL A 19 -3.85 15.45 -10.11
N ARG A 20 -2.63 15.52 -10.62
CA ARG A 20 -2.36 15.90 -12.00
C ARG A 20 -2.05 14.66 -12.82
N ILE A 21 -2.62 14.60 -14.02
CA ILE A 21 -2.29 13.58 -15.03
C ILE A 21 -1.43 14.25 -16.08
N LEU A 22 -0.19 13.82 -16.21
CA LEU A 22 0.78 14.33 -17.16
C LEU A 22 0.88 13.38 -18.36
N GLY A 23 0.89 13.91 -19.58
CA GLY A 23 1.32 13.17 -20.75
C GLY A 23 2.84 13.11 -20.80
N VAL A 24 3.40 11.90 -20.95
CA VAL A 24 4.85 11.67 -20.90
C VAL A 24 5.44 11.08 -22.18
N GLU A 25 4.61 10.93 -23.22
CA GLU A 25 5.04 10.37 -24.53
C GLU A 25 6.03 11.28 -25.27
N THR A 26 5.96 12.58 -25.07
CA THR A 26 6.86 13.56 -25.69
C THR A 26 7.27 14.64 -24.71
N ALA A 27 8.47 15.18 -24.89
CA ALA A 27 8.95 16.34 -24.16
C ALA A 27 8.49 17.64 -24.86
N PRO A 28 8.11 18.69 -24.12
CA PRO A 28 7.98 18.72 -22.65
C PRO A 28 6.74 17.96 -22.16
N PHE A 29 6.83 17.38 -20.96
CA PHE A 29 5.66 16.75 -20.33
C PHE A 29 4.55 17.79 -20.11
N ALA A 30 3.34 17.46 -20.55
CA ALA A 30 2.22 18.39 -20.51
C ALA A 30 1.13 17.91 -19.55
N SER A 31 0.53 18.82 -18.79
CA SER A 31 -0.63 18.52 -17.97
C SER A 31 -1.85 18.24 -18.86
N LYS A 32 -2.32 16.99 -18.84
CA LYS A 32 -3.53 16.56 -19.56
C LYS A 32 -4.80 16.86 -18.75
N GLN A 33 -4.77 16.59 -17.44
CA GLN A 33 -5.93 16.73 -16.55
C GLN A 33 -5.52 17.11 -15.13
N ILE A 34 -6.43 17.78 -14.42
CA ILE A 34 -6.32 18.07 -12.99
C ILE A 34 -7.59 17.53 -12.31
N LEU A 35 -7.41 16.63 -11.35
CA LEU A 35 -8.47 16.00 -10.58
C LEU A 35 -8.52 16.65 -9.18
N PRO A 36 -9.52 17.50 -8.90
CA PRO A 36 -9.59 18.21 -7.63
C PRO A 36 -10.15 17.32 -6.52
N HIS A 37 -9.52 17.39 -5.34
CA HIS A 37 -10.02 16.81 -4.10
C HIS A 37 -10.42 17.93 -3.12
N PRO A 38 -11.72 18.22 -2.91
CA PRO A 38 -12.14 19.38 -2.13
C PRO A 38 -11.79 19.25 -0.63
N ARG A 39 -11.68 18.03 -0.11
CA ARG A 39 -11.54 17.75 1.32
C ARG A 39 -10.38 16.79 1.57
N GLY A 40 -9.20 17.35 1.83
CA GLY A 40 -8.02 16.58 2.25
C GLY A 40 -7.00 16.34 1.15
N VAL A 41 -5.78 15.98 1.57
CA VAL A 41 -4.65 15.71 0.70
C VAL A 41 -4.70 14.28 0.14
N VAL A 42 -4.22 14.10 -1.08
CA VAL A 42 -4.18 12.79 -1.73
C VAL A 42 -2.92 12.05 -1.29
N LYS A 43 -3.10 10.95 -0.56
CA LYS A 43 -2.00 10.16 0.00
C LYS A 43 -1.37 9.24 -1.04
N LYS A 44 -2.20 8.61 -1.88
CA LYS A 44 -1.77 7.63 -2.89
C LYS A 44 -2.67 7.70 -4.11
N VAL A 45 -2.11 7.36 -5.27
CA VAL A 45 -2.80 7.23 -6.55
C VAL A 45 -2.41 5.88 -7.16
N VAL A 46 -3.38 5.12 -7.69
CA VAL A 46 -3.11 3.87 -8.41
C VAL A 46 -4.01 3.68 -9.63
N TRP A 47 -3.41 3.44 -10.78
CA TRP A 47 -4.08 3.03 -12.01
C TRP A 47 -4.47 1.56 -11.95
N SER A 48 -5.67 1.24 -12.45
CA SER A 48 -6.08 -0.12 -12.71
C SER A 48 -5.16 -0.78 -13.74
N PRO A 49 -5.04 -2.12 -13.75
CA PRO A 49 -4.16 -2.82 -14.69
C PRO A 49 -4.51 -2.55 -16.16
N ASN A 50 -5.80 -2.32 -16.47
CA ASN A 50 -6.27 -1.94 -17.80
C ASN A 50 -6.11 -0.43 -18.12
N GLY A 51 -5.73 0.40 -17.15
CA GLY A 51 -5.53 1.84 -17.32
C GLY A 51 -6.80 2.68 -17.44
N GLU A 52 -7.99 2.10 -17.26
CA GLU A 52 -9.27 2.79 -17.44
C GLU A 52 -9.78 3.49 -16.17
N ILE A 53 -9.32 3.04 -15.00
CA ILE A 53 -9.71 3.56 -13.70
C ILE A 53 -8.48 4.02 -12.94
N LEU A 54 -8.59 5.17 -12.27
CA LEU A 54 -7.62 5.65 -11.31
C LEU A 54 -8.28 5.71 -9.93
N LEU A 55 -7.67 5.05 -8.95
CA LEU A 55 -8.05 5.18 -7.55
C LEU A 55 -7.14 6.20 -6.86
N THR A 56 -7.72 6.99 -5.97
CA THR A 56 -6.96 7.95 -5.15
C THR A 56 -7.45 7.90 -3.71
N ILE A 57 -6.52 7.88 -2.75
CA ILE A 57 -6.85 7.83 -1.32
C ILE A 57 -6.81 9.22 -0.70
N VAL A 58 -7.86 9.57 0.04
CA VAL A 58 -7.92 10.75 0.91
C VAL A 58 -8.46 10.35 2.27
N ALA A 59 -7.59 10.22 3.27
CA ALA A 59 -7.93 9.73 4.61
C ALA A 59 -8.68 8.38 4.60
N ARG A 60 -10.01 8.39 4.74
CA ARG A 60 -10.89 7.20 4.73
C ARG A 60 -11.61 6.98 3.40
N ASP A 61 -11.44 7.89 2.46
CA ASP A 61 -12.18 7.90 1.20
C ASP A 61 -11.28 7.38 0.08
N ILE A 62 -11.75 6.36 -0.62
CA ILE A 62 -11.17 5.90 -1.89
C ILE A 62 -12.03 6.46 -3.00
N ASN A 63 -11.44 7.31 -3.84
CA ASN A 63 -12.14 7.95 -4.93
C ASN A 63 -11.88 7.18 -6.22
N VAL A 64 -12.93 6.96 -7.00
CA VAL A 64 -12.86 6.25 -8.28
C VAL A 64 -12.98 7.27 -9.41
N TRP A 65 -11.94 7.36 -10.23
CA TRP A 65 -11.87 8.25 -11.38
C TRP A 65 -11.79 7.46 -12.67
N THR A 66 -12.42 7.93 -13.73
CA THR A 66 -12.16 7.42 -15.09
C THR A 66 -10.86 7.99 -15.64
N LYS A 67 -10.30 7.33 -16.66
CA LYS A 67 -9.20 7.88 -17.48
C LYS A 67 -9.52 9.25 -18.09
N ALA A 68 -10.80 9.56 -18.31
CA ALA A 68 -11.27 10.87 -18.77
C ALA A 68 -11.34 11.94 -17.66
N GLY A 69 -10.97 11.59 -16.42
CA GLY A 69 -10.95 12.52 -15.28
C GLY A 69 -12.31 12.72 -14.60
N LEU A 70 -13.31 11.89 -14.92
CA LEU A 70 -14.63 11.95 -14.27
C LEU A 70 -14.61 11.15 -12.96
N ARG A 71 -15.06 11.76 -11.86
CA ARG A 71 -15.25 11.06 -10.58
C ARG A 71 -16.51 10.20 -10.65
N LYS A 72 -16.36 8.87 -10.72
CA LYS A 72 -17.49 7.91 -10.74
C LYS A 72 -18.13 7.78 -9.36
N GLY A 73 -17.34 7.86 -8.29
CA GLY A 73 -17.85 7.60 -6.95
C GLY A 73 -16.78 7.71 -5.86
N ILE A 74 -17.24 7.49 -4.63
CA ILE A 74 -16.42 7.48 -3.42
C ILE A 74 -16.79 6.24 -2.63
N ILE A 75 -15.80 5.39 -2.35
CA ILE A 75 -15.91 4.25 -1.45
C ILE A 75 -15.45 4.75 -0.08
N LYS A 76 -16.39 4.88 0.86
CA LYS A 76 -16.10 5.31 2.25
C LYS A 76 -15.72 4.12 3.11
N ARG A 77 -14.62 4.24 3.85
CA ARG A 77 -14.13 3.21 4.76
C ARG A 77 -14.33 3.61 6.22
N SER A 78 -14.41 2.63 7.11
CA SER A 78 -14.56 2.88 8.56
C SER A 78 -13.25 3.40 9.17
N HIS A 79 -12.11 2.89 8.68
CA HIS A 79 -10.77 3.25 9.13
C HIS A 79 -10.00 4.04 8.06
N THR A 80 -8.93 4.71 8.49
CA THR A 80 -8.00 5.40 7.60
C THR A 80 -7.35 4.38 6.67
N VAL A 81 -7.43 4.65 5.37
CA VAL A 81 -6.81 3.82 4.35
C VAL A 81 -5.34 4.23 4.23
N LYS A 82 -4.43 3.32 4.59
CA LYS A 82 -3.00 3.59 4.55
C LYS A 82 -2.44 3.48 3.15
N SER A 83 -2.92 2.50 2.39
CA SER A 83 -2.49 2.21 1.03
C SER A 83 -3.54 1.37 0.29
N ILE A 84 -3.40 1.27 -1.03
CA ILE A 84 -4.20 0.44 -1.91
C ILE A 84 -3.32 -0.21 -2.99
N SER A 85 -3.73 -1.37 -3.47
CA SER A 85 -3.11 -2.09 -4.61
C SER A 85 -4.18 -2.77 -5.44
N TRP A 86 -4.09 -2.68 -6.75
CA TRP A 86 -4.97 -3.44 -7.64
C TRP A 86 -4.66 -4.93 -7.62
N MET A 87 -5.70 -5.75 -7.81
CA MET A 87 -5.54 -7.13 -8.25
C MET A 87 -5.20 -7.12 -9.76
N PRO A 88 -4.37 -8.07 -10.25
CA PRO A 88 -3.92 -8.07 -11.64
C PRO A 88 -5.01 -8.48 -12.65
N ASP A 89 -6.00 -9.24 -12.21
CA ASP A 89 -6.95 -9.99 -13.05
C ASP A 89 -8.36 -9.37 -13.09
N ASN A 90 -8.83 -8.86 -11.96
CA ASN A 90 -10.21 -8.39 -11.80
C ASN A 90 -10.25 -6.89 -11.51
N ASN A 91 -11.40 -6.25 -11.73
CA ASN A 91 -11.69 -4.87 -11.27
C ASN A 91 -11.87 -4.81 -9.73
N GLU A 92 -10.99 -5.49 -9.02
CA GLU A 92 -10.93 -5.65 -7.57
C GLU A 92 -9.60 -5.09 -7.08
N PHE A 93 -9.56 -4.65 -5.83
CA PHE A 93 -8.35 -4.10 -5.25
C PHE A 93 -8.28 -4.39 -3.76
N LEU A 94 -7.06 -4.34 -3.25
CA LEU A 94 -6.75 -4.42 -1.84
C LEU A 94 -6.68 -3.03 -1.23
N SER A 95 -7.24 -2.90 -0.05
CA SER A 95 -7.19 -1.70 0.79
C SER A 95 -6.56 -2.05 2.12
N ILE A 96 -5.54 -1.29 2.52
CA ILE A 96 -4.85 -1.47 3.80
C ILE A 96 -5.51 -0.55 4.81
N GLU A 97 -6.25 -1.15 5.73
CA GLU A 97 -7.08 -0.48 6.72
C GLU A 97 -6.63 -0.93 8.11
N ASP A 98 -6.06 0.01 8.87
CA ASP A 98 -5.48 -0.27 10.18
C ASP A 98 -4.39 -1.37 10.14
N SER A 99 -4.65 -2.57 10.67
CA SER A 99 -3.76 -3.75 10.65
C SER A 99 -4.32 -4.89 9.79
N LYS A 100 -5.23 -4.56 8.86
CA LYS A 100 -5.91 -5.52 7.99
C LYS A 100 -5.73 -5.12 6.53
N ILE A 101 -5.68 -6.12 5.67
CA ILE A 101 -5.84 -5.93 4.24
C ILE A 101 -7.23 -6.43 3.89
N VAL A 102 -8.05 -5.59 3.26
CA VAL A 102 -9.39 -5.96 2.82
C VAL A 102 -9.44 -5.96 1.30
N LYS A 103 -10.16 -6.92 0.72
CA LYS A 103 -10.41 -7.00 -0.72
C LYS A 103 -11.76 -6.39 -1.03
N LEU A 104 -11.80 -5.46 -1.97
CA LEU A 104 -12.98 -4.67 -2.34
C LEU A 104 -13.22 -4.71 -3.86
N ASP A 105 -14.48 -4.60 -4.25
CA ASP A 105 -14.86 -4.26 -5.62
C ASP A 105 -14.95 -2.72 -5.81
N LEU A 106 -15.16 -2.29 -7.06
CA LEU A 106 -15.34 -0.86 -7.39
C LEU A 106 -16.62 -0.21 -6.85
N ASN A 107 -17.58 -1.00 -6.35
CA ASN A 107 -18.78 -0.50 -5.68
C ASN A 107 -18.54 -0.31 -4.18
N GLY A 108 -17.42 -0.81 -3.65
CA GLY A 108 -17.06 -0.77 -2.24
C GLY A 108 -17.56 -1.98 -1.44
N ASN A 109 -18.03 -3.03 -2.10
CA ASN A 109 -18.42 -4.28 -1.46
C ASN A 109 -17.19 -4.99 -0.91
N LEU A 110 -17.30 -5.49 0.33
CA LEU A 110 -16.27 -6.31 0.96
C LEU A 110 -16.33 -7.73 0.41
N LEU A 111 -15.25 -8.15 -0.24
CA LEU A 111 -15.13 -9.48 -0.83
C LEU A 111 -14.37 -10.43 0.10
N ASP A 112 -13.32 -9.95 0.75
CA ASP A 112 -12.46 -10.76 1.62
C ASP A 112 -11.68 -9.89 2.62
N THR A 113 -11.11 -10.51 3.66
CA THR A 113 -10.26 -9.86 4.67
C THR A 113 -9.10 -10.76 5.06
N TYR A 114 -7.90 -10.21 4.93
CA TYR A 114 -6.63 -10.86 5.27
C TYR A 114 -6.04 -10.20 6.52
N PRO A 115 -6.18 -10.80 7.71
CA PRO A 115 -5.62 -10.26 8.94
C PRO A 115 -4.11 -10.52 8.98
N LEU A 116 -3.31 -9.46 9.13
CA LEU A 116 -1.88 -9.55 9.44
C LEU A 116 -1.67 -9.04 10.86
N GLU A 117 -2.00 -9.91 11.82
CA GLU A 117 -1.91 -9.58 13.24
C GLU A 117 -0.48 -9.19 13.64
N ARG A 118 -0.36 -8.25 14.58
CA ARG A 118 0.91 -7.76 15.14
C ARG A 118 1.80 -7.00 14.15
N ILE A 119 1.26 -6.60 13.00
CA ILE A 119 2.03 -5.85 11.99
C ILE A 119 1.30 -4.57 11.63
N ASN A 120 2.01 -3.45 11.78
CA ASN A 120 1.58 -2.17 11.29
C ASN A 120 1.94 -2.04 9.81
N ILE A 121 1.03 -2.46 8.94
CA ILE A 121 1.24 -2.49 7.48
C ILE A 121 1.33 -1.06 6.94
N GLN A 122 2.40 -0.76 6.21
CA GLN A 122 2.64 0.54 5.58
C GLN A 122 2.22 0.51 4.10
N ASP A 123 2.59 -0.54 3.38
CA ASP A 123 2.22 -0.75 1.99
C ASP A 123 2.10 -2.25 1.67
N ALA A 124 1.43 -2.58 0.57
CA ALA A 124 1.32 -3.93 0.06
C ALA A 124 1.13 -3.91 -1.46
N ALA A 125 1.61 -4.97 -2.11
CA ALA A 125 1.44 -5.22 -3.54
C ALA A 125 1.00 -6.67 -3.76
N VAL A 126 0.28 -6.92 -4.85
CA VAL A 126 -0.11 -8.27 -5.26
C VAL A 126 0.85 -8.75 -6.34
N THR A 127 1.25 -10.02 -6.27
CA THR A 127 2.04 -10.65 -7.33
C THR A 127 1.25 -10.72 -8.63
N THR A 128 1.94 -10.72 -9.77
CA THR A 128 1.30 -10.70 -11.10
C THR A 128 0.45 -11.94 -11.38
N ASP A 129 0.74 -13.06 -10.72
CA ASP A 129 -0.08 -14.28 -10.78
C ASP A 129 -1.34 -14.21 -9.89
N GLY A 130 -1.52 -13.14 -9.12
CA GLY A 130 -2.66 -12.93 -8.24
C GLY A 130 -2.68 -13.82 -7.00
N ARG A 131 -1.61 -14.57 -6.72
CA ARG A 131 -1.58 -15.59 -5.65
C ARG A 131 -1.05 -15.11 -4.31
N ARG A 132 -0.24 -14.05 -4.30
CA ARG A 132 0.43 -13.58 -3.10
C ARG A 132 0.28 -12.09 -2.91
N ILE A 133 0.17 -11.70 -1.63
CA ILE A 133 0.38 -10.32 -1.20
C ILE A 133 1.79 -10.22 -0.63
N ILE A 134 2.54 -9.23 -1.10
CA ILE A 134 3.79 -8.79 -0.48
C ILE A 134 3.49 -7.53 0.32
N ALA A 135 3.46 -7.65 1.64
CA ALA A 135 3.20 -6.53 2.54
C ALA A 135 4.50 -6.09 3.23
N VAL A 136 4.62 -4.79 3.51
CA VAL A 136 5.72 -4.24 4.30
C VAL A 136 5.16 -3.51 5.51
N GLY A 137 5.75 -3.75 6.67
CA GLY A 137 5.25 -3.19 7.91
C GLY A 137 6.24 -3.26 9.06
N ASP A 138 5.88 -2.60 10.15
CA ASP A 138 6.63 -2.62 11.39
C ASP A 138 5.98 -3.62 12.36
N LEU A 139 6.77 -4.48 13.02
CA LEU A 139 6.28 -5.38 14.05
C LEU A 139 5.82 -4.56 15.27
N THR A 140 4.56 -4.73 15.66
CA THR A 140 3.97 -3.99 16.79
C THR A 140 4.19 -4.71 18.12
N GLU A 141 4.31 -6.04 18.08
CA GLU A 141 4.50 -6.91 19.24
C GLU A 141 5.31 -8.15 18.83
N SER A 142 6.30 -8.53 19.64
CA SER A 142 7.05 -9.77 19.47
C SER A 142 6.16 -11.02 19.67
N PRO A 143 6.60 -12.22 19.26
CA PRO A 143 5.90 -13.47 19.54
C PRO A 143 5.52 -13.64 21.02
N ASN A 144 6.38 -13.16 21.92
CA ASN A 144 6.24 -13.23 23.38
C ASN A 144 5.47 -12.02 23.98
N GLY A 145 4.86 -11.16 23.16
CA GLY A 145 4.05 -10.03 23.61
C GLY A 145 4.83 -8.78 24.03
N LEU A 146 6.15 -8.77 23.89
CA LEU A 146 6.96 -7.57 24.15
C LEU A 146 6.73 -6.53 23.05
N LYS A 147 6.49 -5.28 23.46
CA LYS A 147 6.37 -4.14 22.56
C LYS A 147 7.75 -3.55 22.24
N PRO A 148 8.01 -3.13 20.99
CA PRO A 148 9.27 -2.50 20.64
C PRO A 148 9.48 -1.21 21.43
N LYS A 149 10.73 -0.95 21.82
CA LYS A 149 11.12 0.33 22.41
C LYS A 149 10.91 1.44 21.38
N LYS A 150 10.45 2.62 21.81
CA LYS A 150 10.15 3.75 20.93
C LYS A 150 11.36 4.09 20.05
N GLY A 151 11.23 3.90 18.73
CA GLY A 151 12.30 4.14 17.74
C GLY A 151 13.05 2.89 17.24
N GLN A 152 12.85 1.72 17.86
CA GLN A 152 13.41 0.44 17.42
C GLN A 152 12.29 -0.52 17.01
N THR A 153 11.63 -0.22 15.89
CA THR A 153 10.61 -1.12 15.33
C THR A 153 11.23 -2.02 14.26
N GLU A 154 11.06 -3.33 14.41
CA GLU A 154 11.54 -4.29 13.41
C GLU A 154 10.70 -4.17 12.13
N LYS A 155 11.38 -3.90 11.01
CA LYS A 155 10.74 -3.83 9.69
C LYS A 155 10.71 -5.22 9.07
N GLN A 156 9.55 -5.61 8.55
CA GLN A 156 9.35 -6.91 7.94
C GLN A 156 8.71 -6.79 6.55
N ILE A 157 9.14 -7.66 5.65
CA ILE A 157 8.40 -8.04 4.45
C ILE A 157 7.63 -9.33 4.76
N ILE A 158 6.33 -9.34 4.50
CA ILE A 158 5.48 -10.52 4.65
C ILE A 158 5.01 -10.97 3.29
N VAL A 159 5.13 -12.27 3.03
CA VAL A 159 4.54 -12.96 1.89
C VAL A 159 3.32 -13.70 2.41
N PHE A 160 2.14 -13.26 1.99
CA PHE A 160 0.87 -13.86 2.34
C PHE A 160 0.28 -14.58 1.13
N ASN A 161 -0.12 -15.84 1.28
CA ASN A 161 -0.77 -16.62 0.23
C ASN A 161 -2.29 -16.44 0.29
N LEU A 162 -2.86 -16.00 -0.82
CA LEU A 162 -4.29 -15.72 -0.96
C LEU A 162 -5.13 -17.01 -1.07
N GLU A 163 -4.62 -18.05 -1.72
CA GLU A 163 -5.33 -19.34 -1.88
C GLU A 163 -5.46 -20.09 -0.55
N ARG A 164 -4.41 -20.05 0.27
CA ARG A 164 -4.35 -20.72 1.58
C ARG A 164 -4.76 -19.83 2.74
N ASN A 165 -4.94 -18.53 2.50
CA ASN A 165 -5.25 -17.53 3.51
C ASN A 165 -4.29 -17.55 4.71
N GLN A 166 -2.98 -17.61 4.44
CA GLN A 166 -1.95 -17.69 5.49
C GLN A 166 -0.64 -17.01 5.09
N ILE A 167 0.17 -16.65 6.09
CA ILE A 167 1.53 -16.17 5.88
C ILE A 167 2.41 -17.34 5.42
N GLU A 168 3.10 -17.20 4.29
CA GLU A 168 4.10 -18.16 3.81
C GLU A 168 5.49 -17.84 4.36
N GLN A 169 5.84 -16.56 4.41
CA GLN A 169 7.18 -16.12 4.76
C GLN A 169 7.16 -14.73 5.40
N CYS A 170 8.02 -14.53 6.40
CA CYS A 170 8.37 -13.22 6.92
C CYS A 170 9.88 -13.01 6.77
N VAL A 171 10.29 -11.85 6.25
CA VAL A 171 11.68 -11.46 6.06
C VAL A 171 11.95 -10.20 6.85
N LEU A 172 12.87 -10.28 7.81
CA LEU A 172 13.33 -9.11 8.58
C LEU A 172 14.24 -8.24 7.69
N LEU A 173 13.97 -6.94 7.65
CA LEU A 173 14.70 -5.96 6.83
C LEU A 173 15.88 -5.33 7.56
N VAL A 174 16.00 -5.49 8.88
CA VAL A 174 17.12 -4.94 9.65
C VAL A 174 17.74 -6.04 10.51
N TYR A 175 18.98 -6.42 10.18
CA TYR A 175 19.92 -6.96 11.15
C TYR A 175 20.58 -5.75 11.82
N HIS A 176 20.31 -5.51 13.10
CA HIS A 176 21.29 -4.74 13.87
C HIS A 176 22.46 -5.69 14.15
N GLN A 177 23.53 -5.56 13.35
CA GLN A 177 24.88 -5.91 13.79
C GLN A 177 25.23 -4.98 14.97
N TYR A 178 24.84 -5.37 16.18
CA TYR A 178 25.41 -4.84 17.42
C TYR A 178 25.51 -5.98 18.43
N PHE A 179 26.26 -7.02 18.07
CA PHE A 179 26.93 -7.92 19.01
C PHE A 179 28.27 -8.34 18.39
N GLU A 180 29.13 -7.38 18.10
CA GLU A 180 30.57 -7.59 18.21
C GLU A 180 31.00 -6.74 19.41
N GLY A 181 31.34 -7.38 20.52
CA GLY A 181 31.77 -6.67 21.74
C GLY A 181 31.37 -7.28 23.08
N LEU A 182 31.10 -8.59 23.15
CA LEU A 182 31.30 -9.36 24.38
C LEU A 182 32.03 -10.65 24.00
N THR A 183 33.30 -10.50 23.62
CA THR A 183 34.26 -11.60 23.73
C THR A 183 34.54 -11.81 25.20
N ASP A 184 34.34 -13.05 25.64
CA ASP A 184 34.86 -13.70 26.83
C ASP A 184 36.02 -12.96 27.53
N GLN A 185 35.76 -12.45 28.73
CA GLN A 185 36.76 -12.35 29.80
C GLN A 185 36.08 -12.58 31.16
N GLU A 186 35.69 -13.82 31.42
CA GLU A 186 35.95 -14.43 32.73
C GLU A 186 37.14 -15.37 32.55
N ALA A 187 38.34 -14.92 32.94
CA ALA A 187 39.47 -15.74 33.37
C ALA A 187 40.55 -14.83 34.00
N ASP A 188 40.86 -15.11 35.27
CA ASP A 188 41.98 -14.60 36.09
C ASP A 188 41.85 -13.12 36.55
N VAL A 189 41.70 -12.78 37.84
CA VAL A 189 42.46 -13.16 39.06
C VAL A 189 41.56 -13.08 40.30
#